data_AF-A0A6N3EWR3-F1
#
_entry.id   AF-A0A6N3EWR3-F1
#
_cell.length_a   1.000
_cell.length_b   1.000
_cell.length_c   1.000
_cell.angle_alpha   90.00
_cell.angle_beta   90.00
_cell.angle_gamma   90.00
#
_symmetry.space_group_name_H-M   'P 1'
#
loop_
_entity.id
_entity.type
_entity.pdbx_description
1 polymer ?
#
loop_
_entity_poly.entity_id
_entity_poly.type
_entity_poly.pdbx_seq_one_letter_code
_entity_poly.pdbx_strand_id
1 'polypeptide(L)'
;MKKEDIEKAAAIYTAQAEESDYAEVRDVKRAFADGADWRINSVWHDANERPKDRNAQCLVEVKSGGSSFFLLSQFYHSGGFSFMDGIRNMQPKRWAYVEDLLPNKEIKSIENEKDNV
;
A
#
# COMPACT_ATOMS: atom_id res chain seq x y z
N MET A 1 1.63 1.11 10.02
CA MET A 1 0.32 1.65 10.41
C MET A 1 -0.51 0.51 10.94
N LYS A 2 -1.06 0.65 12.14
CA LYS A 2 -2.00 -0.31 12.73
C LYS A 2 -3.44 0.15 12.47
N LYS A 3 -4.41 -0.75 12.67
CA LYS A 3 -5.83 -0.41 12.55
C LYS A 3 -6.22 0.75 13.48
N GLU A 4 -5.68 0.77 14.69
CA GLU A 4 -5.95 1.83 15.67
C GLU A 4 -5.45 3.21 15.20
N ASP A 5 -4.37 3.26 14.41
CA ASP A 5 -3.86 4.51 13.84
C ASP A 5 -4.85 5.08 12.82
N ILE A 6 -5.44 4.21 11.99
CA ILE A 6 -6.44 4.55 10.97
C ILE A 6 -7.72 5.04 11.64
N GLU A 7 -8.22 4.31 12.65
CA GLU A 7 -9.42 4.68 13.40
C GLU A 7 -9.25 6.03 14.13
N LYS A 8 -8.06 6.26 14.71
CA LYS A 8 -7.74 7.53 15.38
C LYS A 8 -7.71 8.69 14.38
N ALA A 9 -7.10 8.50 13.20
CA ALA A 9 -7.09 9.51 12.15
C ALA A 9 -8.51 9.84 11.66
N ALA A 10 -9.34 8.81 11.44
CA ALA A 10 -10.74 8.98 11.05
C ALA A 10 -11.54 9.75 12.13
N ALA A 11 -11.31 9.45 13.41
CA ALA A 11 -11.95 10.16 14.51
C ALA A 11 -11.59 11.65 14.54
N ILE A 12 -10.30 11.99 14.39
CA ILE A 12 -9.83 13.38 14.36
C ILE A 12 -10.49 14.14 13.21
N TYR A 13 -10.54 13.56 12.01
CA TYR A 13 -11.17 14.19 10.85
C TYR A 13 -12.66 14.48 11.09
N THR A 14 -13.41 13.49 11.55
CA THR A 14 -14.86 13.68 11.78
C THR A 14 -15.20 14.58 12.95
N ALA A 15 -14.32 14.74 13.94
CA ALA A 15 -14.55 15.66 15.07
C ALA A 15 -14.54 17.14 14.64
N GLN A 16 -14.07 17.45 13.42
CA GLN A 16 -14.06 18.80 12.85
C GLN A 16 -15.37 19.17 12.16
N ALA A 17 -16.32 18.23 12.01
CA ALA A 17 -17.62 18.50 11.39
C ALA A 17 -18.61 18.99 12.46
N GLU A 18 -18.83 20.31 12.50
CA GLU A 18 -19.65 20.96 13.55
C GLU A 18 -21.17 20.68 13.44
N GLU A 19 -21.66 20.14 12.31
CA GLU A 19 -23.11 19.94 12.03
C GLU A 19 -23.50 18.56 11.48
N SER A 20 -22.59 17.58 11.44
CA SER A 20 -22.88 16.27 10.83
C SER A 20 -23.72 15.35 11.74
N ASP A 21 -24.67 14.62 11.16
CA ASP A 21 -25.43 13.58 11.88
C ASP A 21 -24.49 12.44 12.35
N TYR A 22 -24.82 11.82 13.48
CA TYR A 22 -24.10 10.66 14.02
C TYR A 22 -23.99 9.52 13.00
N ALA A 23 -25.01 9.33 12.15
CA ALA A 23 -24.98 8.32 11.09
C ALA A 23 -23.92 8.65 10.03
N GLU A 24 -23.85 9.91 9.59
CA GLU A 24 -22.89 10.39 8.59
C GLU A 24 -21.45 10.27 9.09
N VAL A 25 -21.20 10.67 10.35
CA VAL A 25 -19.88 10.55 11.00
C VAL A 25 -19.42 9.10 11.05
N ARG A 26 -20.32 8.16 11.36
CA ARG A 26 -20.00 6.74 11.40
C ARG A 26 -19.64 6.21 10.01
N ASP A 27 -20.42 6.57 9.00
CA ASP A 27 -20.23 6.07 7.64
C ASP A 27 -18.93 6.63 7.03
N VAL A 28 -18.57 7.89 7.32
CA VAL A 28 -17.27 8.49 6.94
C VAL A 28 -16.10 7.76 7.59
N LYS A 29 -16.17 7.45 8.90
CA LYS A 29 -15.11 6.69 9.59
C LYS A 29 -14.89 5.33 8.96
N ARG A 30 -15.99 4.64 8.65
CA ARG A 30 -15.93 3.32 8.01
C ARG A 30 -15.35 3.43 6.61
N ALA A 31 -15.79 4.39 5.79
CA ALA A 31 -15.26 4.60 4.46
C ALA A 31 -13.76 4.92 4.46
N PHE A 32 -13.30 5.73 5.43
CA PHE A 32 -11.87 6.01 5.61
C PHE A 32 -11.08 4.73 5.96
N ALA A 33 -11.59 3.95 6.91
CA ALA A 33 -10.94 2.70 7.32
C ALA A 33 -10.89 1.68 6.18
N ASP A 34 -12.02 1.45 5.51
CA ASP A 34 -12.13 0.54 4.37
C ASP A 34 -11.22 0.99 3.21
N GLY A 35 -11.14 2.30 2.95
CA GLY A 35 -10.25 2.88 1.94
C GLY A 35 -8.76 2.73 2.28
N ALA A 36 -8.37 2.92 3.54
CA ALA A 36 -7.01 2.71 4.00
C ALA A 36 -6.60 1.23 3.93
N ASP A 37 -7.50 0.32 4.36
CA ASP A 37 -7.29 -1.12 4.25
C ASP A 37 -7.17 -1.55 2.78
N TRP A 38 -8.02 -1.03 1.90
CA TRP A 38 -7.90 -1.26 0.46
C TRP A 38 -6.54 -0.80 -0.07
N ARG A 39 -6.09 0.41 0.28
CA ARG A 39 -4.84 0.99 -0.22
C ARG A 39 -3.60 0.21 0.23
N ILE A 40 -3.58 -0.32 1.45
CA ILE A 40 -2.47 -1.12 1.98
C ILE A 40 -2.40 -2.49 1.30
N ASN A 41 -3.55 -3.11 1.05
CA ASN A 41 -3.60 -4.48 0.54
C ASN A 41 -3.54 -4.56 -0.99
N SER A 42 -3.97 -3.52 -1.71
CA SER A 42 -4.06 -3.51 -3.18
C SER A 42 -2.72 -3.46 -3.93
N VAL A 43 -1.63 -3.06 -3.25
CA VAL A 43 -0.31 -2.92 -3.88
C VAL A 43 0.51 -4.20 -3.92
N TRP A 44 0.04 -5.25 -3.26
CA TRP A 44 0.74 -6.53 -3.20
C TRP A 44 0.28 -7.45 -4.32
N HIS A 45 1.25 -7.96 -5.07
CA HIS A 45 1.09 -8.94 -6.13
C HIS A 45 1.53 -10.31 -5.64
N ASP A 46 0.91 -11.37 -6.16
CA ASP A 46 1.33 -12.74 -5.92
C ASP A 46 2.74 -12.98 -6.49
N ALA A 47 3.52 -13.88 -5.86
CA ALA A 47 4.85 -14.24 -6.35
C ALA A 47 4.86 -14.81 -7.78
N ASN A 48 3.74 -15.36 -8.25
CA ASN A 48 3.60 -15.87 -9.61
C ASN A 48 3.30 -14.77 -10.65
N GLU A 49 2.91 -13.58 -10.20
CA GLU A 49 2.70 -12.42 -11.08
C GLU A 49 4.05 -11.81 -11.46
N ARG A 50 4.15 -11.35 -12.72
CA ARG A 50 5.34 -10.68 -13.23
C ARG A 50 5.15 -9.17 -13.23
N PRO A 51 6.13 -8.40 -12.73
CA PRO A 51 6.16 -6.96 -12.94
C PRO A 51 6.03 -6.62 -14.42
N LYS A 52 5.21 -5.61 -14.73
CA LYS A 52 5.03 -5.10 -16.09
C LYS A 52 6.27 -4.34 -16.53
N ASP A 53 6.80 -3.51 -15.64
CA ASP A 53 8.08 -2.84 -15.84
C ASP A 53 9.22 -3.72 -15.31
N ARG A 54 10.13 -4.08 -16.21
CA ARG A 54 11.26 -4.96 -15.91
C ARG A 54 12.39 -4.26 -15.16
N ASN A 55 12.42 -2.93 -15.17
CA ASN A 55 13.44 -2.15 -14.46
C ASN A 55 12.94 -1.60 -13.12
N ALA A 56 11.66 -1.81 -12.80
CA ALA A 56 11.09 -1.30 -11.57
C ALA A 56 11.71 -1.94 -10.34
N GLN A 57 11.87 -1.13 -9.29
CA GLN A 57 12.27 -1.60 -7.98
C GLN A 57 11.07 -2.19 -7.25
N CYS A 58 11.22 -3.43 -6.79
CA CYS A 58 10.21 -4.16 -6.05
C CYS A 58 10.69 -4.47 -4.64
N LEU A 59 9.80 -4.36 -3.67
CA LEU A 59 9.97 -4.96 -2.35
C LEU A 59 9.36 -6.36 -2.39
N VAL A 60 10.16 -7.39 -2.10
CA VAL A 60 9.75 -8.80 -2.21
C VAL A 60 9.77 -9.44 -0.84
N GLU A 61 8.64 -10.00 -0.41
CA GLU A 61 8.60 -10.88 0.77
C GLU A 61 9.13 -12.25 0.38
N VAL A 62 10.16 -12.72 1.09
CA VAL A 62 10.80 -14.00 0.86
C VAL A 62 10.77 -14.86 2.11
N LYS A 63 10.52 -16.15 1.92
CA LYS A 63 10.72 -17.17 2.94
C LYS A 63 12.05 -17.87 2.70
N SER A 64 12.85 -18.02 3.75
CA SER A 64 14.04 -18.87 3.74
C SER A 64 14.08 -19.67 5.03
N GLY A 65 14.02 -21.00 4.92
CA GLY A 65 13.89 -21.88 6.07
C GLY A 65 12.67 -21.53 6.94
N GLY A 66 12.92 -21.29 8.24
CA GLY A 66 11.91 -20.90 9.22
C GLY A 66 11.62 -19.40 9.30
N SER A 67 12.29 -18.56 8.50
CA SER A 67 12.22 -17.10 8.61
C SER A 67 11.57 -16.47 7.37
N SER A 68 10.95 -15.30 7.56
CA SER A 68 10.46 -14.45 6.46
C SER A 68 11.05 -13.05 6.62
N PHE A 69 11.47 -12.45 5.51
CA PHE A 69 12.05 -11.10 5.46
C PHE A 69 11.76 -10.46 4.11
N PHE A 70 12.08 -9.17 3.98
CA PHE A 70 11.88 -8.41 2.75
C PHE A 70 13.21 -8.10 2.08
N LEU A 71 13.24 -8.18 0.75
CA LEU A 71 14.38 -7.79 -0.07
C LEU A 71 13.96 -6.75 -1.10
N LEU A 72 14.85 -5.79 -1.35
CA LEU A 72 14.75 -4.90 -2.50
C LEU A 72 15.35 -5.60 -3.73
N SER A 73 14.61 -5.63 -4.84
CA SER A 73 15.05 -6.33 -6.05
C SER A 73 14.47 -5.74 -7.33
N GLN A 74 15.10 -6.03 -8.46
CA GLN A 74 14.59 -5.75 -9.80
C GLN A 74 14.21 -7.06 -10.49
N PHE A 75 13.33 -7.01 -11.48
CA PHE A 75 12.88 -8.19 -12.21
C PHE A 75 13.65 -8.40 -13.51
N TYR A 76 14.53 -9.41 -13.57
CA TYR A 76 15.36 -9.64 -14.74
C TYR A 76 14.59 -10.22 -15.93
N HIS A 77 15.16 -10.00 -17.12
CA HIS A 77 14.67 -10.55 -18.39
C HIS A 77 14.59 -12.09 -18.40
N SER A 78 15.42 -12.75 -17.59
CA SER A 78 15.43 -14.21 -17.41
C SER A 78 14.20 -14.76 -16.68
N GLY A 79 13.30 -13.91 -16.19
CA GLY A 79 12.01 -14.31 -15.64
C GLY A 79 12.00 -14.50 -14.12
N GLY A 80 12.82 -13.75 -13.38
CA GLY A 80 12.88 -13.81 -11.92
C GLY A 80 13.47 -12.55 -11.29
N PHE A 81 13.33 -12.44 -9.97
CA PHE A 81 13.93 -11.36 -9.19
C PHE A 81 15.45 -11.49 -9.10
N SER A 82 16.15 -10.37 -9.08
CA SER A 82 17.61 -10.33 -9.13
C SER A 82 18.32 -11.08 -8.00
N PHE A 83 17.73 -11.14 -6.81
CA PHE A 83 18.29 -11.89 -5.69
C PHE A 83 18.22 -13.42 -5.86
N MET A 84 17.40 -13.91 -6.80
CA MET A 84 17.29 -15.35 -7.05
C MET A 84 18.54 -15.90 -7.75
N ASP A 85 19.35 -15.04 -8.35
CA ASP A 85 20.62 -15.44 -8.94
C ASP A 85 21.64 -15.72 -7.82
N GLY A 86 22.09 -16.98 -7.73
CA GLY A 86 23.07 -17.42 -6.74
C GLY A 86 22.53 -17.79 -5.35
N ILE A 87 21.28 -17.50 -4.99
CA ILE A 87 20.71 -17.86 -3.68
C ILE A 87 19.70 -19.00 -3.79
N ARG A 88 20.03 -20.14 -3.16
CA ARG A 88 19.15 -21.32 -3.10
C ARG A 88 18.24 -21.27 -1.87
N ASN A 89 17.09 -21.93 -1.96
CA ASN A 89 16.11 -22.10 -0.86
C ASN A 89 15.33 -20.85 -0.42
N MET A 90 15.30 -19.81 -1.26
CA MET A 90 14.42 -18.65 -1.04
C MET A 90 13.14 -18.80 -1.86
N GLN A 91 11.99 -18.61 -1.22
CA GLN A 91 10.68 -18.69 -1.84
C GLN A 91 10.03 -17.31 -1.78
N PRO A 92 9.90 -16.58 -2.91
CA PRO A 92 9.10 -15.37 -2.96
C PRO A 92 7.65 -15.70 -2.60
N LYS A 93 7.00 -14.86 -1.79
CA LYS A 93 5.58 -15.00 -1.44
C LYS A 93 4.70 -13.96 -2.13
N ARG A 94 5.15 -12.72 -2.11
CA ARG A 94 4.46 -11.57 -2.71
C ARG A 94 5.46 -10.45 -2.95
N TRP A 95 5.09 -9.51 -3.79
CA TRP A 95 5.91 -8.34 -4.08
C TRP A 95 5.05 -7.09 -4.29
N ALA A 96 5.64 -5.92 -4.12
CA ALA A 96 5.00 -4.63 -4.43
C ALA A 96 6.02 -3.72 -5.10
N TYR A 97 5.59 -2.84 -6.00
CA TYR A 97 6.46 -1.77 -6.49
C TYR A 97 6.80 -0.84 -5.34
N VAL A 98 8.07 -0.42 -5.24
CA VAL A 98 8.49 0.54 -4.21
C VAL A 98 7.74 1.87 -4.38
N GLU A 99 7.52 2.29 -5.62
CA GLU A 99 6.78 3.52 -5.94
C GLU A 99 5.35 3.50 -5.39
N ASP A 100 4.67 2.36 -5.47
CA ASP A 100 3.30 2.19 -4.94
C ASP A 100 3.26 2.12 -3.40
N LEU A 101 4.37 1.89 -2.74
CA LEU A 101 4.47 1.91 -1.27
C LEU A 101 4.73 3.32 -0.74
N LEU A 102 5.28 4.20 -1.56
CA LEU A 102 5.60 5.56 -1.17
C LEU A 102 4.38 6.47 -1.34
N PRO A 103 4.23 7.51 -0.50
CA PRO A 103 3.23 8.53 -0.73
C PRO A 103 3.43 9.16 -2.11
N ASN A 104 2.35 9.21 -2.89
CA ASN A 104 2.40 9.85 -4.20
C ASN A 104 2.63 11.37 -3.99
N LYS A 105 3.52 11.98 -4.78
CA LYS A 105 3.88 13.41 -4.61
C LYS A 105 2.74 14.35 -5.01
N GLU A 106 1.74 13.85 -5.72
CA GLU A 106 0.57 14.60 -6.16
C GLU A 106 -0.58 14.45 -5.17
N ILE A 107 -0.48 15.11 -4.02
CA ILE A 107 -1.67 15.53 -3.29
C ILE A 107 -1.88 17.00 -3.69
N LYS A 108 -2.54 17.23 -4.83
CA LYS A 108 -3.13 18.54 -5.08
C LYS A 108 -4.31 18.65 -4.11
N SER A 109 -4.21 19.58 -3.19
CA SER A 109 -5.25 19.93 -2.22
C SER A 109 -6.62 19.98 -2.92
N ILE A 110 -7.59 19.23 -2.39
CA ILE A 110 -9.01 19.26 -2.81
C ILE A 110 -9.67 20.59 -2.33
N GLU A 111 -8.89 21.59 -1.93
CA GLU A 111 -9.38 22.81 -1.29
C GLU A 111 -9.85 23.89 -2.29
N ASN A 112 -9.68 23.71 -3.61
CA ASN A 112 -9.96 24.78 -4.58
C ASN A 112 -11.30 24.67 -5.35
N GLU A 113 -12.22 23.77 -4.99
CA GLU A 113 -13.53 23.65 -5.68
C GLU A 113 -14.72 24.29 -4.95
N LYS A 114 -14.52 24.96 -3.79
CA LYS A 114 -15.62 25.63 -3.07
C LYS A 114 -15.84 27.11 -3.40
N ASP A 115 -15.02 27.72 -4.26
CA ASP A 115 -15.11 29.15 -4.58
C ASP A 115 -15.75 29.47 -5.95
N ASN A 116 -16.38 28.51 -6.63
CA ASN A 116 -17.00 28.71 -7.96
C ASN A 116 -18.48 28.25 -8.05
N VAL A 117 -19.33 28.60 -7.08
CA VAL A 117 -20.79 28.61 -7.25
C VAL A 117 -21.39 29.86 -6.63
#